data_AF-A0AAD2P0Q3-F1
#
_entry.id   AF-A0AAD2P0Q3-F1
#
_cell.length_a   1.000
_cell.length_b   1.000
_cell.length_c   1.000
_cell.angle_alpha   90.00
_cell.angle_beta   90.00
_cell.angle_gamma   90.00
#
_symmetry.space_group_name_H-M   'P 1'
#
loop_
_entity.id
_entity.type
_entity.pdbx_description
1 polymer ?
#
loop_
_entity_poly.entity_id
_entity_poly.type
_entity_poly.pdbx_seq_one_letter_code
_entity_poly.pdbx_strand_id
1 'polypeptide(L)'
;AATTDNRGSLLSAGTLSLDGNSLDNRGTVQGNHVTIRQNSVTNSGTLTGIAALTLAARMASPQPALMNNGGSLLTSGDLTITAGSITSSGHWQGKRVLITADSLANSGAIQAADSLTARLTGELVSTAGSKVTSNGEMALSALNLSNSGQWIAKNLTLKANSLTSAGDITGVDTLTLTVNQTLNNQANGKLLSAGVLTLKADSVTNDGQLQGNVTTITAGQLTNGGHLQGETLTLTASGGVNNRSGGVLMSRNALNVSTATLSNQSTIQGGGGVSLNATDRLQNDGKILSGSNLTLTAQVLANTGSGLVQAATLLLDVVNTVNGGRVLATGSADVKGTTLNNTGTLQGADLLVNYHTFSNSGTLLGTSGLGVKGSSLLQNGTGRLYSAGNLLLDAQDFSGQGQVVATGDVTLKLIAALTNHGTLAAGKTLSVTSQNAITNGGVMQGDAMVLGAGEAFTNNGTLTAGKGNSVFSAQRLFLNAPGSLQGGGDVSLNSRSDITISGFTGTAGSLTMNVAGTLLNSALIYAGNNLKLFTDRLHNQHGDILAGNSLWVQKDASGGANTEIINNSGNIETHQGDIVVRTGHLLNQREGFSATTTTRTNPSSI
;
A
#
# COMPACT_ATOMS: atom_id res chain seq x y z
N ALA A 1 -4.84 -66.38 -35.04
CA ALA A 1 -5.41 -67.13 -33.90
C ALA A 1 -6.37 -66.21 -33.13
N ALA A 2 -7.50 -66.75 -32.66
CA ALA A 2 -8.60 -65.94 -32.12
C ALA A 2 -8.34 -65.40 -30.69
N THR A 3 -7.56 -66.11 -29.87
CA THR A 3 -7.11 -65.69 -28.53
C THR A 3 -5.89 -66.51 -28.12
N THR A 4 -4.90 -65.92 -27.45
CA THR A 4 -3.81 -66.60 -26.75
C THR A 4 -4.11 -66.60 -25.24
N ASP A 5 -4.38 -67.76 -24.64
CA ASP A 5 -4.52 -67.94 -23.17
C ASP A 5 -3.22 -68.53 -22.62
N ASN A 6 -2.43 -67.73 -21.89
CA ASN A 6 -1.21 -68.19 -21.25
C ASN A 6 -1.38 -68.29 -19.73
N ARG A 7 -1.32 -69.53 -19.22
CA ARG A 7 -1.30 -69.84 -17.78
C ARG A 7 0.03 -70.41 -17.30
N GLY A 8 0.95 -70.70 -18.23
CA GLY A 8 2.23 -71.35 -17.98
C GLY A 8 3.41 -70.41 -18.20
N SER A 9 4.51 -70.93 -18.75
CA SER A 9 5.67 -70.12 -19.13
C SER A 9 5.88 -70.18 -20.63
N LEU A 10 5.94 -69.01 -21.28
CA LEU A 10 6.32 -68.85 -22.68
C LEU A 10 7.67 -68.12 -22.72
N LEU A 11 8.74 -68.86 -22.99
CA LEU A 11 10.12 -68.39 -22.84
C LEU A 11 10.86 -68.43 -24.19
N SER A 12 11.60 -67.37 -24.50
CA SER A 12 12.51 -67.28 -25.65
C SER A 12 13.85 -66.69 -25.20
N ALA A 13 14.97 -67.20 -25.73
CA ALA A 13 16.28 -66.58 -25.51
C ALA A 13 16.48 -65.30 -26.37
N GLY A 14 15.71 -65.16 -27.45
CA GLY A 14 15.81 -64.07 -28.41
C GLY A 14 14.54 -63.23 -28.46
N THR A 15 14.01 -63.01 -29.66
CA THR A 15 12.74 -62.31 -29.87
C THR A 15 11.56 -63.26 -29.64
N LEU A 16 10.50 -62.76 -29.02
CA LEU A 16 9.20 -63.43 -28.89
C LEU A 16 8.11 -62.50 -29.42
N SER A 17 7.46 -62.88 -30.53
CA SER A 17 6.34 -62.12 -31.11
C SER A 17 5.03 -62.86 -30.94
N LEU A 18 3.99 -62.17 -30.47
CA LEU A 18 2.63 -62.67 -30.36
C LEU A 18 1.68 -61.79 -31.17
N ASP A 19 1.30 -62.24 -32.36
CA ASP A 19 0.37 -61.54 -33.25
C ASP A 19 -1.01 -62.23 -33.27
N GLY A 20 -2.09 -61.48 -33.08
CA GLY A 20 -3.44 -62.03 -33.03
C GLY A 20 -4.54 -61.03 -32.67
N ASN A 21 -5.67 -61.55 -32.16
CA ASN A 21 -6.80 -60.73 -31.72
C ASN A 21 -6.79 -60.42 -30.21
N SER A 22 -6.45 -61.37 -29.35
CA SER A 22 -6.49 -61.20 -27.89
C SER A 22 -5.40 -62.01 -27.20
N LEU A 23 -4.81 -61.47 -26.13
CA LEU A 23 -3.94 -62.17 -25.18
C LEU A 23 -4.55 -62.08 -23.78
N ASP A 24 -4.75 -63.23 -23.12
CA ASP A 24 -4.98 -63.35 -21.69
C ASP A 24 -3.76 -64.00 -21.05
N ASN A 25 -2.97 -63.22 -20.32
CA ASN A 25 -1.77 -63.70 -19.63
C ASN A 25 -1.98 -63.74 -18.11
N ARG A 26 -1.98 -64.96 -17.56
CA ARG A 26 -1.92 -65.27 -16.12
C ARG A 26 -0.60 -65.90 -15.70
N GLY A 27 0.22 -66.33 -16.67
CA GLY A 27 1.52 -66.95 -16.46
C GLY A 27 2.70 -66.00 -16.70
N THR A 28 3.82 -66.55 -17.15
CA THR A 28 5.04 -65.81 -17.52
C THR A 28 5.21 -65.80 -19.03
N VAL A 29 5.51 -64.63 -19.59
CA VAL A 29 6.01 -64.47 -20.96
C VAL A 29 7.36 -63.76 -20.87
N GLN A 30 8.42 -64.38 -21.40
CA GLN A 30 9.77 -63.81 -21.32
C GLN A 30 10.54 -63.98 -22.63
N GLY A 31 11.24 -62.91 -23.03
CA GLY A 31 12.17 -62.87 -24.15
C GLY A 31 13.26 -61.83 -23.93
N ASN A 32 14.29 -61.82 -24.78
CA ASN A 32 15.21 -60.68 -24.86
C ASN A 32 14.47 -59.45 -25.41
N HIS A 33 13.74 -59.64 -26.52
CA HIS A 33 12.77 -58.67 -27.04
C HIS A 33 11.40 -59.33 -27.08
N VAL A 34 10.39 -58.72 -26.48
CA VAL A 34 9.01 -59.21 -26.51
C VAL A 34 8.14 -58.21 -27.23
N THR A 35 7.42 -58.66 -28.26
CA THR A 35 6.46 -57.86 -29.03
C THR A 35 5.09 -58.53 -28.99
N ILE A 36 4.08 -57.85 -28.45
CA ILE A 36 2.70 -58.32 -28.39
C ILE A 36 1.86 -57.41 -29.27
N ARG A 37 1.33 -57.95 -30.35
CA ARG A 37 0.48 -57.26 -31.34
C ARG A 37 -0.89 -57.92 -31.40
N GLN A 38 -1.74 -57.54 -30.46
CA GLN A 38 -3.10 -58.06 -30.31
C GLN A 38 -4.12 -56.93 -30.53
N ASN A 39 -5.41 -57.18 -30.57
CA ASN A 39 -6.42 -56.11 -30.44
C ASN A 39 -6.74 -55.84 -28.97
N SER A 40 -6.61 -56.85 -28.10
CA SER A 40 -6.79 -56.73 -26.65
C SER A 40 -5.69 -57.49 -25.90
N VAL A 41 -5.25 -56.93 -24.78
CA VAL A 41 -4.28 -57.57 -23.88
C VAL A 41 -4.79 -57.47 -22.45
N THR A 42 -5.06 -58.61 -21.82
CA THR A 42 -5.30 -58.73 -20.38
C THR A 42 -4.08 -59.39 -19.75
N ASN A 43 -3.45 -58.72 -18.79
CA ASN A 43 -2.31 -59.23 -18.05
C ASN A 43 -2.58 -59.21 -16.55
N SER A 44 -2.50 -60.38 -15.93
CA SER A 44 -2.46 -60.58 -14.48
C SER A 44 -1.24 -61.39 -14.03
N GLY A 45 -0.47 -61.93 -14.99
CA GLY A 45 0.84 -62.55 -14.77
C GLY A 45 2.02 -61.59 -15.02
N THR A 46 3.13 -62.11 -15.53
CA THR A 46 4.36 -61.35 -15.81
C THR A 46 4.71 -61.36 -17.31
N LEU A 47 4.94 -60.18 -17.88
CA LEU A 47 5.49 -59.99 -19.22
C LEU A 47 6.88 -59.36 -19.08
N THR A 48 7.93 -60.03 -19.54
CA THR A 48 9.33 -59.57 -19.42
C THR A 48 10.03 -59.53 -20.77
N GLY A 49 10.46 -58.34 -21.20
CA GLY A 49 11.37 -58.18 -22.33
C GLY A 49 12.69 -57.61 -21.85
N ILE A 50 13.75 -58.38 -21.74
CA ILE A 50 14.99 -57.95 -21.06
C ILE A 50 15.53 -56.65 -21.66
N ALA A 51 15.73 -56.59 -22.98
CA ALA A 51 16.17 -55.40 -23.71
C ALA A 51 15.01 -54.51 -24.15
N ALA A 52 13.85 -55.08 -24.50
CA ALA A 52 12.66 -54.31 -24.84
C ALA A 52 11.37 -55.11 -24.69
N LEU A 53 10.31 -54.44 -24.24
CA LEU A 53 8.95 -54.95 -24.17
C LEU A 53 8.01 -53.99 -24.92
N THR A 54 7.40 -54.47 -26.00
CA THR A 54 6.46 -53.70 -26.83
C THR A 54 5.07 -54.33 -26.78
N LEU A 55 4.06 -53.58 -26.36
CA LEU A 55 2.65 -53.95 -26.43
C LEU A 55 1.94 -52.99 -27.37
N ALA A 56 1.57 -53.45 -28.56
CA ALA A 56 0.87 -52.66 -29.56
C ALA A 56 -0.52 -53.26 -29.81
N ALA A 57 -1.52 -52.71 -29.12
CA ALA A 57 -2.91 -53.05 -29.38
C ALA A 57 -3.36 -52.36 -30.69
N ARG A 58 -3.67 -53.13 -31.74
CA ARG A 58 -3.99 -52.60 -33.08
C ARG A 58 -5.22 -51.70 -33.01
N MET A 59 -5.10 -50.41 -33.35
CA MET A 59 -6.16 -49.39 -33.44
C MET A 59 -7.28 -49.71 -34.46
N ALA A 60 -7.99 -50.82 -34.24
CA ALA A 60 -9.18 -51.24 -34.98
C ALA A 60 -10.36 -51.32 -34.00
N SER A 61 -11.57 -51.04 -34.47
CA SER A 61 -12.81 -51.15 -33.68
C SER A 61 -13.16 -52.62 -33.38
N PRO A 62 -13.67 -52.98 -32.17
CA PRO A 62 -13.86 -52.14 -30.97
C PRO A 62 -12.54 -51.69 -30.33
N GLN A 63 -12.55 -50.51 -29.70
CA GLN A 63 -11.35 -49.79 -29.21
C GLN A 63 -10.34 -50.73 -28.52
N PRO A 64 -9.07 -50.75 -28.94
CA PRO A 64 -8.11 -51.71 -28.40
C PRO A 64 -7.84 -51.41 -26.94
N ALA A 65 -7.94 -52.42 -26.09
CA ALA A 65 -7.80 -52.28 -24.65
C ALA A 65 -6.57 -53.03 -24.14
N LEU A 66 -5.78 -52.37 -23.29
CA LEU A 66 -4.76 -53.00 -22.48
C LEU A 66 -5.19 -52.94 -21.01
N MET A 67 -5.37 -54.10 -20.40
CA MET A 67 -5.75 -54.24 -19.00
C MET A 67 -4.63 -54.96 -18.24
N ASN A 68 -3.83 -54.21 -17.49
CA ASN A 68 -2.85 -54.80 -16.58
C ASN A 68 -3.43 -54.88 -15.16
N ASN A 69 -4.14 -55.96 -14.89
CA ASN A 69 -4.92 -56.22 -13.68
C ASN A 69 -4.06 -56.90 -12.60
N GLY A 70 -3.23 -56.13 -11.92
CA GLY A 70 -2.29 -56.62 -10.90
C GLY A 70 -1.04 -57.33 -11.46
N GLY A 71 -0.90 -57.45 -12.78
CA GLY A 71 0.25 -58.06 -13.43
C GLY A 71 1.49 -57.16 -13.50
N SER A 72 2.61 -57.75 -13.92
CA SER A 72 3.90 -57.06 -14.07
C SER A 72 4.33 -56.91 -15.54
N LEU A 73 4.74 -55.71 -15.93
CA LEU A 73 5.36 -55.39 -17.23
C LEU A 73 6.80 -54.95 -16.99
N LEU A 74 7.78 -55.77 -17.34
CA LEU A 74 9.18 -55.61 -16.90
C LEU A 74 10.15 -55.57 -18.08
N THR A 75 11.06 -54.60 -18.07
CA THR A 75 12.19 -54.50 -19.00
C THR A 75 13.35 -53.72 -18.39
N SER A 76 14.59 -54.06 -18.77
CA SER A 76 15.77 -53.23 -18.45
C SER A 76 16.06 -52.18 -19.53
N GLY A 77 15.32 -52.19 -20.64
CA GLY A 77 15.40 -51.20 -21.71
C GLY A 77 14.06 -50.50 -21.92
N ASP A 78 13.52 -50.58 -23.14
CA ASP A 78 12.32 -49.80 -23.50
C ASP A 78 11.03 -50.57 -23.24
N LEU A 79 10.11 -49.95 -22.50
CA LEU A 79 8.72 -50.36 -22.40
C LEU A 79 7.88 -49.46 -23.32
N THR A 80 7.44 -49.99 -24.45
CA THR A 80 6.59 -49.25 -25.40
C THR A 80 5.19 -49.81 -25.40
N ILE A 81 4.19 -48.94 -25.17
CA ILE A 81 2.78 -49.31 -25.14
C ILE A 81 1.99 -48.40 -26.08
N THR A 82 1.27 -49.01 -27.01
CA THR A 82 0.31 -48.33 -27.88
C THR A 82 -1.04 -49.02 -27.75
N ALA A 83 -2.09 -48.29 -27.37
CA ALA A 83 -3.45 -48.85 -27.22
C ALA A 83 -4.53 -47.76 -27.42
N GLY A 84 -5.80 -48.14 -27.49
CA GLY A 84 -6.91 -47.18 -27.39
C GLY A 84 -7.12 -46.77 -25.93
N SER A 85 -7.54 -47.71 -25.10
CA SER A 85 -7.69 -47.52 -23.65
C SER A 85 -6.73 -48.39 -22.86
N ILE A 86 -6.22 -47.84 -21.76
CA ILE A 86 -5.34 -48.55 -20.84
C ILE A 86 -5.91 -48.48 -19.43
N THR A 87 -6.02 -49.62 -18.77
CA THR A 87 -6.23 -49.70 -17.32
C THR A 87 -5.08 -50.45 -16.68
N SER A 88 -4.53 -49.93 -15.59
CA SER A 88 -3.50 -50.65 -14.83
C SER A 88 -3.63 -50.50 -13.33
N SER A 89 -3.67 -51.63 -12.64
CA SER A 89 -3.52 -51.77 -11.19
C SER A 89 -2.22 -52.46 -10.77
N GLY A 90 -1.37 -52.82 -11.74
CA GLY A 90 -0.14 -53.59 -11.53
C GLY A 90 1.16 -52.78 -11.59
N HIS A 91 2.28 -53.46 -11.81
CA HIS A 91 3.63 -52.86 -11.76
C HIS A 91 4.28 -52.80 -13.13
N TRP A 92 4.72 -51.61 -13.55
CA TRP A 92 5.45 -51.40 -14.78
C TRP A 92 6.85 -50.88 -14.48
N GLN A 93 7.86 -51.48 -15.11
CA GLN A 93 9.24 -51.07 -14.96
C GLN A 93 9.95 -51.10 -16.32
N GLY A 94 10.59 -49.99 -16.66
CA GLY A 94 11.48 -49.86 -17.81
C GLY A 94 12.60 -48.86 -17.58
N LYS A 95 13.63 -48.86 -18.42
CA LYS A 95 14.57 -47.74 -18.50
C LYS A 95 13.87 -46.53 -19.09
N ARG A 96 13.27 -46.71 -20.27
CA ARG A 96 12.40 -45.72 -20.92
C ARG A 96 11.00 -46.28 -21.07
N VAL A 97 10.00 -45.53 -20.62
CA VAL A 97 8.59 -45.90 -20.75
C VAL A 97 7.92 -44.95 -21.73
N LEU A 98 7.40 -45.48 -22.84
CA LEU A 98 6.68 -44.73 -23.86
C LEU A 98 5.25 -45.25 -23.97
N ILE A 99 4.28 -44.36 -23.76
CA ILE A 99 2.85 -44.67 -23.81
C ILE A 99 2.20 -43.78 -24.85
N THR A 100 1.49 -44.37 -25.82
CA THR A 100 0.63 -43.66 -26.77
C THR A 100 -0.76 -44.28 -26.71
N ALA A 101 -1.76 -43.52 -26.26
CA ALA A 101 -3.13 -44.04 -26.17
C ALA A 101 -4.21 -42.95 -26.27
N ASP A 102 -5.48 -43.34 -26.23
CA ASP A 102 -6.57 -42.39 -26.00
C ASP A 102 -6.70 -42.08 -24.50
N SER A 103 -6.69 -43.11 -23.66
CA SER A 103 -6.80 -42.93 -22.21
C SER A 103 -5.94 -43.90 -21.40
N LEU A 104 -5.53 -43.45 -20.21
CA LEU A 104 -4.82 -44.26 -19.22
C LEU A 104 -5.45 -44.03 -17.84
N ALA A 105 -6.03 -45.07 -17.27
CA ALA A 105 -6.43 -45.13 -15.87
C ALA A 105 -5.42 -45.98 -15.08
N ASN A 106 -4.68 -45.34 -14.18
CA ASN A 106 -3.66 -45.96 -13.37
C ASN A 106 -4.06 -45.95 -11.88
N SER A 107 -4.17 -47.14 -11.31
CA SER A 107 -4.25 -47.39 -9.86
C SER A 107 -3.03 -48.15 -9.33
N GLY A 108 -2.09 -48.51 -10.21
CA GLY A 108 -0.85 -49.22 -9.89
C GLY A 108 0.39 -48.33 -9.89
N ALA A 109 1.54 -48.95 -10.19
CA ALA A 109 2.84 -48.27 -10.21
C ALA A 109 3.48 -48.33 -11.61
N ILE A 110 3.89 -47.17 -12.13
CA ILE A 110 4.66 -47.03 -13.36
C ILE A 110 6.00 -46.40 -13.03
N GLN A 111 7.10 -47.07 -13.33
CA GLN A 111 8.46 -46.65 -12.95
C GLN A 111 9.39 -46.65 -14.17
N ALA A 112 10.05 -45.53 -14.41
CA ALA A 112 11.08 -45.37 -15.44
C ALA A 112 12.44 -45.02 -14.83
N ALA A 113 13.49 -45.78 -15.13
CA ALA A 113 14.83 -45.51 -14.60
C ALA A 113 15.53 -44.31 -15.28
N ASP A 114 15.06 -43.86 -16.45
CA ASP A 114 15.62 -42.75 -17.22
C ASP A 114 14.54 -41.75 -17.62
N SER A 115 13.55 -42.18 -18.42
CA SER A 115 12.50 -41.28 -18.90
C SER A 115 11.12 -41.93 -19.03
N LEU A 116 10.06 -41.18 -18.74
CA LEU A 116 8.68 -41.58 -18.99
C LEU A 116 7.99 -40.56 -19.90
N THR A 117 7.41 -41.01 -21.01
CA THR A 117 6.59 -40.18 -21.90
C THR A 117 5.23 -40.82 -22.10
N ALA A 118 4.17 -40.11 -21.75
CA ALA A 118 2.80 -40.48 -22.07
C ALA A 118 2.16 -39.44 -22.97
N ARG A 119 1.70 -39.86 -24.14
CA ARG A 119 0.97 -39.04 -25.11
C ARG A 119 -0.43 -39.61 -25.27
N LEU A 120 -1.40 -38.92 -24.68
CA LEU A 120 -2.79 -39.32 -24.65
C LEU A 120 -3.65 -38.32 -25.43
N THR A 121 -4.65 -38.80 -26.17
CA THR A 121 -5.60 -37.92 -26.88
C THR A 121 -6.78 -37.51 -26.00
N GLY A 122 -7.06 -38.28 -24.94
CA GLY A 122 -8.11 -38.07 -23.94
C GLY A 122 -7.55 -37.91 -22.54
N GLU A 123 -7.72 -38.90 -21.67
CA GLU A 123 -7.55 -38.72 -20.21
C GLU A 123 -6.36 -39.49 -19.64
N LEU A 124 -5.61 -38.86 -18.71
CA LEU A 124 -4.79 -39.57 -17.72
C LEU A 124 -5.46 -39.46 -16.35
N VAL A 125 -5.87 -40.58 -15.78
CA VAL A 125 -6.43 -40.65 -14.42
C VAL A 125 -5.49 -41.47 -13.55
N SER A 126 -4.91 -40.87 -12.52
CA SER A 126 -4.14 -41.54 -11.48
C SER A 126 -4.92 -41.53 -10.18
N THR A 127 -5.39 -42.69 -9.72
CA THR A 127 -6.23 -42.79 -8.52
C THR A 127 -5.40 -42.69 -7.24
N ALA A 128 -6.07 -42.57 -6.09
CA ALA A 128 -5.41 -42.66 -4.79
C ALA A 128 -4.55 -43.92 -4.67
N GLY A 129 -3.35 -43.78 -4.10
CA GLY A 129 -2.37 -44.87 -3.94
C GLY A 129 -1.52 -45.19 -5.18
N SER A 130 -1.91 -44.69 -6.36
CA SER A 130 -1.12 -44.89 -7.59
C SER A 130 0.20 -44.11 -7.58
N LYS A 131 1.20 -44.64 -8.28
CA LYS A 131 2.53 -44.02 -8.41
C LYS A 131 2.97 -44.01 -9.87
N VAL A 132 3.31 -42.84 -10.39
CA VAL A 132 3.97 -42.69 -11.70
C VAL A 132 5.27 -41.97 -11.43
N THR A 133 6.39 -42.62 -11.71
CA THR A 133 7.72 -42.13 -11.31
C THR A 133 8.75 -42.25 -12.43
N SER A 134 9.67 -41.29 -12.49
CA SER A 134 10.86 -41.36 -13.35
C SER A 134 12.08 -40.81 -12.61
N ASN A 135 13.24 -41.45 -12.73
CA ASN A 135 14.47 -40.91 -12.15
C ASN A 135 15.07 -39.73 -12.95
N GLY A 136 14.60 -39.50 -14.18
CA GLY A 136 15.00 -38.40 -15.04
C GLY A 136 13.79 -37.59 -15.50
N GLU A 137 13.54 -37.59 -16.81
CA GLU A 137 12.49 -36.80 -17.45
C GLU A 137 11.13 -37.52 -17.41
N MET A 138 10.08 -36.81 -17.05
CA MET A 138 8.71 -37.25 -17.23
C MET A 138 7.90 -36.23 -18.01
N ALA A 139 7.33 -36.65 -19.14
CA ALA A 139 6.46 -35.83 -19.96
C ALA A 139 5.07 -36.47 -20.07
N LEU A 140 4.06 -35.82 -19.52
CA LEU A 140 2.66 -36.27 -19.59
C LEU A 140 1.86 -35.28 -20.43
N SER A 141 1.28 -35.74 -21.53
CA SER A 141 0.43 -34.95 -22.42
C SER A 141 -0.92 -35.63 -22.57
N ALA A 142 -2.01 -34.93 -22.32
CA ALA A 142 -3.38 -35.44 -22.43
C ALA A 142 -4.37 -34.31 -22.77
N LEU A 143 -5.63 -34.63 -23.06
CA LEU A 143 -6.71 -33.62 -23.02
C LEU A 143 -6.95 -33.17 -21.59
N ASN A 144 -7.19 -34.10 -20.66
CA ASN A 144 -7.24 -33.78 -19.24
C ASN A 144 -6.36 -34.73 -18.41
N LEU A 145 -5.78 -34.14 -17.36
CA LEU A 145 -4.93 -34.80 -16.39
C LEU A 145 -5.63 -34.77 -15.03
N SER A 146 -5.77 -35.94 -14.40
CA SER A 146 -6.33 -36.08 -13.05
C SER A 146 -5.38 -36.89 -12.17
N ASN A 147 -4.96 -36.30 -11.06
CA ASN A 147 -4.05 -36.94 -10.11
C ASN A 147 -4.61 -36.91 -8.69
N SER A 148 -4.87 -38.09 -8.14
CA SER A 148 -5.08 -38.33 -6.70
C SER A 148 -3.97 -39.20 -6.10
N GLY A 149 -2.97 -39.59 -6.88
CA GLY A 149 -1.81 -40.38 -6.48
C GLY A 149 -0.53 -39.54 -6.44
N GLN A 150 0.57 -40.13 -6.89
CA GLN A 150 1.89 -39.49 -6.91
C GLN A 150 2.48 -39.49 -8.32
N TRP A 151 2.83 -38.30 -8.84
CA TRP A 151 3.64 -38.12 -10.04
C TRP A 151 4.97 -37.48 -9.64
N ILE A 152 6.08 -38.21 -9.80
CA ILE A 152 7.39 -37.76 -9.31
C ILE A 152 8.44 -37.96 -10.40
N ALA A 153 9.15 -36.89 -10.75
CA ALA A 153 10.29 -36.96 -11.65
C ALA A 153 11.40 -35.98 -11.25
N LYS A 154 12.61 -36.16 -11.80
CA LYS A 154 13.65 -35.12 -11.69
C LYS A 154 13.19 -33.85 -12.39
N ASN A 155 12.70 -34.00 -13.62
CA ASN A 155 12.11 -32.95 -14.42
C ASN A 155 10.73 -33.42 -14.90
N LEU A 156 9.67 -32.71 -14.51
CA LEU A 156 8.29 -33.07 -14.82
C LEU A 156 7.65 -32.01 -15.72
N THR A 157 7.22 -32.41 -16.91
CA THR A 157 6.47 -31.58 -17.85
C THR A 157 5.05 -32.11 -18.02
N LEU A 158 4.06 -31.26 -17.77
CA LEU A 158 2.64 -31.53 -17.96
C LEU A 158 2.07 -30.65 -19.08
N LYS A 159 1.36 -31.25 -20.04
CA LYS A 159 0.64 -30.55 -21.11
C LYS A 159 -0.80 -31.05 -21.17
N ALA A 160 -1.77 -30.15 -20.98
CA ALA A 160 -3.18 -30.51 -21.00
C ALA A 160 -4.09 -29.35 -21.38
N ASN A 161 -5.37 -29.61 -21.64
CA ASN A 161 -6.40 -28.57 -21.56
C ASN A 161 -6.79 -28.31 -20.11
N SER A 162 -6.99 -29.37 -19.31
CA SER A 162 -7.26 -29.21 -17.88
C SER A 162 -6.41 -30.13 -17.00
N LEU A 163 -6.09 -29.65 -15.81
CA LEU A 163 -5.42 -30.42 -14.76
C LEU A 163 -6.22 -30.31 -13.47
N THR A 164 -6.65 -31.44 -12.91
CA THR A 164 -7.17 -31.53 -11.54
C THR A 164 -6.18 -32.32 -10.69
N SER A 165 -5.74 -31.75 -9.56
CA SER A 165 -4.84 -32.41 -8.63
C SER A 165 -5.41 -32.43 -7.22
N ALA A 166 -5.45 -33.61 -6.63
CA ALA A 166 -5.77 -33.89 -5.24
C ALA A 166 -4.65 -34.69 -4.54
N GLY A 167 -3.55 -34.97 -5.25
CA GLY A 167 -2.38 -35.71 -4.77
C GLY A 167 -1.07 -34.97 -5.02
N ASP A 168 0.04 -35.70 -5.05
CA ASP A 168 1.38 -35.15 -5.18
C ASP A 168 1.83 -35.10 -6.66
N ILE A 169 2.24 -33.94 -7.12
CA ILE A 169 2.91 -33.71 -8.40
C ILE A 169 4.24 -33.03 -8.10
N THR A 170 5.35 -33.74 -8.30
CA THR A 170 6.69 -33.26 -7.94
C THR A 170 7.65 -33.36 -9.12
N GLY A 171 8.23 -32.22 -9.49
CA GLY A 171 9.39 -32.14 -10.37
C GLY A 171 10.58 -31.61 -9.58
N VAL A 172 11.51 -32.48 -9.18
CA VAL A 172 12.56 -32.15 -8.20
C VAL A 172 13.35 -30.90 -8.63
N ASP A 173 13.97 -30.94 -9.80
CA ASP A 173 14.72 -29.80 -10.35
C ASP A 173 13.78 -28.83 -11.07
N THR A 174 12.85 -29.38 -11.87
CA THR A 174 11.86 -28.57 -12.58
C THR A 174 10.48 -29.21 -12.62
N LEU A 175 9.45 -28.38 -12.41
CA LEU A 175 8.06 -28.71 -12.64
C LEU A 175 7.48 -27.67 -13.63
N THR A 176 7.18 -28.10 -14.85
CA THR A 176 6.62 -27.25 -15.91
C THR A 176 5.19 -27.69 -16.25
N LEU A 177 4.23 -26.78 -16.12
CA LEU A 177 2.83 -27.01 -16.45
C LEU A 177 2.39 -26.06 -17.56
N THR A 178 1.92 -26.60 -18.67
CA THR A 178 1.22 -25.86 -19.73
C THR A 178 -0.19 -26.40 -19.83
N VAL A 179 -1.15 -25.66 -19.26
CA VAL A 179 -2.56 -26.06 -19.21
C VAL A 179 -3.35 -25.05 -20.03
N ASN A 180 -4.00 -25.45 -21.13
CA ASN A 180 -4.63 -24.47 -22.03
C ASN A 180 -5.84 -23.78 -21.41
N GLN A 181 -6.54 -24.43 -20.48
CA GLN A 181 -7.76 -23.91 -19.86
C GLN A 181 -7.58 -23.84 -18.35
N THR A 182 -7.96 -24.90 -17.62
CA THR A 182 -8.15 -24.83 -16.17
C THR A 182 -7.17 -25.70 -15.41
N LEU A 183 -6.47 -25.10 -14.44
CA LEU A 183 -5.78 -25.84 -13.38
C LEU A 183 -6.60 -25.72 -12.09
N ASN A 184 -7.00 -26.86 -11.53
CA ASN A 184 -7.65 -26.97 -10.23
C ASN A 184 -6.78 -27.79 -9.27
N ASN A 185 -6.05 -27.11 -8.40
CA ASN A 185 -5.31 -27.75 -7.31
C ASN A 185 -6.17 -27.75 -6.04
N GLN A 186 -6.73 -28.90 -5.70
CA GLN A 186 -7.63 -29.08 -4.57
C GLN A 186 -6.88 -28.99 -3.24
N ALA A 187 -7.61 -28.92 -2.12
CA ALA A 187 -7.04 -28.70 -0.78
C ALA A 187 -5.89 -29.67 -0.39
N ASN A 188 -5.96 -30.93 -0.82
CA ASN A 188 -4.91 -31.93 -0.55
C ASN A 188 -3.82 -31.99 -1.62
N GLY A 189 -4.00 -31.28 -2.74
CA GLY A 189 -3.10 -31.30 -3.88
C GLY A 189 -1.81 -30.50 -3.63
N LYS A 190 -0.69 -31.10 -4.02
CA LYS A 190 0.64 -30.50 -3.91
C LYS A 190 1.35 -30.51 -5.24
N LEU A 191 1.70 -29.33 -5.74
CA LEU A 191 2.49 -29.14 -6.95
C LEU A 191 3.82 -28.52 -6.54
N LEU A 192 4.87 -29.33 -6.51
CA LEU A 192 6.13 -29.01 -5.84
C LEU A 192 7.34 -29.12 -6.76
N SER A 193 8.31 -28.23 -6.56
CA SER A 193 9.67 -28.33 -7.08
C SER A 193 10.68 -27.84 -6.04
N ALA A 194 11.82 -28.51 -5.93
CA ALA A 194 12.95 -28.00 -5.15
C ALA A 194 13.74 -26.95 -5.94
N GLY A 195 13.62 -26.94 -7.27
CA GLY A 195 14.17 -25.92 -8.17
C GLY A 195 13.09 -24.99 -8.71
N VAL A 196 12.74 -25.14 -9.98
CA VAL A 196 11.85 -24.19 -10.69
C VAL A 196 10.46 -24.77 -10.89
N LEU A 197 9.43 -24.03 -10.46
CA LEU A 197 8.04 -24.28 -10.82
C LEU A 197 7.60 -23.22 -11.84
N THR A 198 7.24 -23.65 -13.05
CA THR A 198 6.64 -22.80 -14.10
C THR A 198 5.24 -23.28 -14.42
N LEU A 199 4.24 -22.40 -14.31
CA LEU A 199 2.85 -22.68 -14.61
C LEU A 199 2.30 -21.66 -15.61
N LYS A 200 1.72 -22.14 -16.71
CA LYS A 200 0.91 -21.35 -17.64
C LYS A 200 -0.50 -21.93 -17.72
N ALA A 201 -1.54 -21.13 -17.45
CA ALA A 201 -2.94 -21.53 -17.64
C ALA A 201 -3.91 -20.37 -17.86
N ASP A 202 -5.03 -20.56 -18.56
CA ASP A 202 -6.03 -19.49 -18.68
C ASP A 202 -6.70 -19.19 -17.33
N SER A 203 -6.99 -20.22 -16.53
CA SER A 203 -7.56 -20.10 -15.19
C SER A 203 -6.88 -21.03 -14.20
N VAL A 204 -6.48 -20.47 -13.04
CA VAL A 204 -5.85 -21.21 -11.94
C VAL A 204 -6.69 -21.07 -10.68
N THR A 205 -7.15 -22.19 -10.15
CA THR A 205 -7.70 -22.29 -8.78
C THR A 205 -6.74 -23.10 -7.94
N ASN A 206 -6.23 -22.50 -6.86
CA ASN A 206 -5.35 -23.16 -5.91
C ASN A 206 -5.92 -23.11 -4.50
N ASP A 207 -6.37 -24.27 -4.02
CA ASP A 207 -6.80 -24.49 -2.64
C ASP A 207 -5.77 -25.32 -1.85
N GLY A 208 -4.85 -25.99 -2.56
CA GLY A 208 -3.71 -26.72 -1.99
C GLY A 208 -2.42 -25.91 -1.98
N GLN A 209 -1.31 -26.56 -2.34
CA GLN A 209 0.03 -25.96 -2.33
C GLN A 209 0.67 -25.96 -3.73
N LEU A 210 1.17 -24.79 -4.14
CA LEU A 210 2.08 -24.60 -5.27
C LEU A 210 3.38 -24.00 -4.75
N GLN A 211 4.50 -24.71 -4.94
CA GLN A 211 5.80 -24.27 -4.42
C GLN A 211 6.96 -24.70 -5.30
N GLY A 212 7.80 -23.74 -5.68
CA GLY A 212 9.15 -23.92 -6.22
C GLY A 212 10.17 -23.17 -5.34
N ASN A 213 11.46 -23.36 -5.58
CA ASN A 213 12.46 -22.37 -5.14
C ASN A 213 12.26 -21.07 -5.94
N VAL A 214 12.16 -21.18 -7.27
CA VAL A 214 11.63 -20.11 -8.13
C VAL A 214 10.26 -20.52 -8.63
N THR A 215 9.24 -19.73 -8.32
CA THR A 215 7.87 -19.97 -8.74
C THR A 215 7.44 -18.89 -9.73
N THR A 216 7.11 -19.29 -10.96
CA THR A 216 6.61 -18.40 -12.02
C THR A 216 5.25 -18.88 -12.50
N ILE A 217 4.24 -18.02 -12.39
CA ILE A 217 2.88 -18.29 -12.82
C ILE A 217 2.46 -17.25 -13.84
N THR A 218 2.00 -17.70 -15.00
CA THR A 218 1.34 -16.87 -16.02
C THR A 218 -0.10 -17.36 -16.16
N ALA A 219 -1.06 -16.49 -15.88
CA ALA A 219 -2.48 -16.84 -15.96
C ALA A 219 -3.36 -15.81 -16.64
N GLY A 220 -4.57 -16.20 -17.06
CA GLY A 220 -5.63 -15.25 -17.36
C GLY A 220 -6.29 -14.75 -16.08
N GLN A 221 -6.71 -15.69 -15.23
CA GLN A 221 -7.28 -15.46 -13.90
C GLN A 221 -6.63 -16.39 -12.87
N LEU A 222 -6.44 -15.91 -11.64
CA LEU A 222 -5.95 -16.72 -10.54
C LEU A 222 -6.78 -16.50 -9.27
N THR A 223 -7.33 -17.59 -8.73
CA THR A 223 -7.96 -17.62 -7.40
C THR A 223 -7.13 -18.49 -6.48
N ASN A 224 -6.67 -17.91 -5.37
CA ASN A 224 -5.85 -18.60 -4.38
C ASN A 224 -6.57 -18.63 -3.03
N GLY A 225 -6.98 -19.82 -2.60
CA GLY A 225 -7.45 -20.13 -1.24
C GLY A 225 -6.47 -20.94 -0.40
N GLY A 226 -5.40 -21.46 -1.00
CA GLY A 226 -4.31 -22.17 -0.34
C GLY A 226 -3.00 -21.39 -0.36
N HIS A 227 -1.90 -22.06 -0.69
CA HIS A 227 -0.56 -21.50 -0.64
C HIS A 227 0.13 -21.42 -2.01
N LEU A 228 0.59 -20.22 -2.38
CA LEU A 228 1.56 -19.97 -3.45
C LEU A 228 2.86 -19.49 -2.82
N GLN A 229 3.94 -20.27 -2.93
CA GLN A 229 5.19 -19.99 -2.20
C GLN A 229 6.44 -20.12 -3.07
N GLY A 230 7.51 -19.43 -2.68
CA GLY A 230 8.86 -19.66 -3.19
C GLY A 230 9.95 -18.84 -2.51
N GLU A 231 11.20 -19.00 -2.92
CA GLU A 231 12.26 -18.02 -2.63
C GLU A 231 11.96 -16.73 -3.38
N THR A 232 11.70 -16.88 -4.67
CA THR A 232 11.16 -15.84 -5.54
C THR A 232 9.81 -16.30 -6.10
N LEU A 233 8.79 -15.45 -5.96
CA LEU A 233 7.46 -15.66 -6.52
C LEU A 233 7.16 -14.57 -7.54
N THR A 234 6.94 -14.96 -8.80
CA THR A 234 6.49 -14.08 -9.87
C THR A 234 5.16 -14.55 -10.41
N LEU A 235 4.14 -13.69 -10.33
CA LEU A 235 2.79 -13.93 -10.82
C LEU A 235 2.42 -12.85 -11.84
N THR A 236 2.09 -13.28 -13.04
CA THR A 236 1.53 -12.42 -14.08
C THR A 236 0.15 -12.94 -14.46
N ALA A 237 -0.88 -12.16 -14.20
CA ALA A 237 -2.25 -12.45 -14.63
C ALA A 237 -2.71 -11.40 -15.64
N SER A 238 -3.28 -11.77 -16.79
CA SER A 238 -3.80 -10.76 -17.72
C SER A 238 -5.10 -10.12 -17.24
N GLY A 239 -5.82 -10.79 -16.34
CA GLY A 239 -7.07 -10.34 -15.75
C GLY A 239 -6.95 -10.08 -14.25
N GLY A 240 -7.40 -11.02 -13.42
CA GLY A 240 -7.54 -10.83 -11.98
C GLY A 240 -6.75 -11.83 -11.15
N VAL A 241 -6.27 -11.35 -10.01
CA VAL A 241 -5.74 -12.16 -8.91
C VAL A 241 -6.65 -11.98 -7.70
N ASN A 242 -7.28 -13.06 -7.25
CA ASN A 242 -8.12 -13.10 -6.07
C ASN A 242 -7.46 -13.97 -5.00
N ASN A 243 -6.78 -13.33 -4.04
CA ASN A 243 -6.27 -13.99 -2.86
C ASN A 243 -7.35 -13.98 -1.77
N ARG A 244 -8.23 -14.99 -1.82
CA ARG A 244 -9.42 -15.09 -0.97
C ARG A 244 -9.05 -15.44 0.48
N SER A 245 -10.04 -15.48 1.36
CA SER A 245 -9.85 -15.95 2.74
C SER A 245 -9.13 -17.32 2.78
N GLY A 246 -8.12 -17.45 3.65
CA GLY A 246 -7.22 -18.60 3.74
C GLY A 246 -6.02 -18.55 2.79
N GLY A 247 -6.09 -17.74 1.73
CA GLY A 247 -5.05 -17.62 0.72
C GLY A 247 -3.76 -16.96 1.23
N VAL A 248 -2.62 -17.52 0.84
CA VAL A 248 -1.29 -16.98 1.11
C VAL A 248 -0.46 -16.92 -0.18
N LEU A 249 0.01 -15.72 -0.52
CA LEU A 249 1.09 -15.50 -1.49
C LEU A 249 2.34 -15.15 -0.69
N MET A 250 3.37 -15.98 -0.74
CA MET A 250 4.56 -15.80 0.08
C MET A 250 5.86 -15.94 -0.73
N SER A 251 6.82 -15.07 -0.46
CA SER A 251 8.22 -15.26 -0.88
C SER A 251 9.18 -15.06 0.28
N ARG A 252 10.36 -15.70 0.24
CA ARG A 252 11.44 -15.42 1.19
C ARG A 252 12.31 -14.23 0.76
N ASN A 253 12.51 -14.02 -0.54
CA ASN A 253 13.33 -12.93 -1.08
C ASN A 253 12.50 -11.92 -1.89
N ALA A 254 11.89 -12.31 -3.00
CA ALA A 254 11.19 -11.38 -3.89
C ALA A 254 9.78 -11.85 -4.26
N LEU A 255 8.78 -10.97 -4.14
CA LEU A 255 7.40 -11.19 -4.56
C LEU A 255 6.99 -10.15 -5.60
N ASN A 256 6.72 -10.59 -6.82
CA ASN A 256 6.29 -9.74 -7.93
C ASN A 256 4.93 -10.19 -8.42
N VAL A 257 3.94 -9.30 -8.42
CA VAL A 257 2.60 -9.54 -8.96
C VAL A 257 2.28 -8.46 -9.99
N SER A 258 1.93 -8.87 -11.20
CA SER A 258 1.41 -7.99 -12.26
C SER A 258 0.05 -8.51 -12.71
N THR A 259 -0.98 -7.68 -12.61
CA THR A 259 -2.38 -8.07 -12.90
C THR A 259 -3.21 -6.87 -13.34
N ALA A 260 -4.39 -7.07 -13.93
CA ALA A 260 -5.33 -5.95 -14.13
C ALA A 260 -6.00 -5.59 -12.80
N THR A 261 -6.51 -6.59 -12.08
CA THR A 261 -7.10 -6.41 -10.76
C THR A 261 -6.45 -7.31 -9.71
N LEU A 262 -6.28 -6.81 -8.49
CA LEU A 262 -5.80 -7.56 -7.34
C LEU A 262 -6.78 -7.40 -6.18
N SER A 263 -7.39 -8.49 -5.72
CA SER A 263 -8.20 -8.53 -4.51
C SER A 263 -7.48 -9.37 -3.46
N ASN A 264 -7.17 -8.77 -2.31
CA ASN A 264 -6.50 -9.44 -1.20
C ASN A 264 -7.37 -9.43 0.05
N GLN A 265 -7.90 -10.60 0.43
CA GLN A 265 -8.70 -10.81 1.63
C GLN A 265 -7.91 -11.51 2.75
N SER A 266 -6.67 -11.93 2.49
CA SER A 266 -5.86 -12.70 3.42
C SER A 266 -4.41 -12.17 3.44
N THR A 267 -3.40 -12.92 3.01
CA THR A 267 -1.98 -12.52 3.18
C THR A 267 -1.21 -12.54 1.87
N ILE A 268 -0.55 -11.42 1.58
CA ILE A 268 0.54 -11.29 0.61
C ILE A 268 1.78 -10.86 1.39
N GLN A 269 2.86 -11.65 1.34
CA GLN A 269 4.04 -11.41 2.15
C GLN A 269 5.34 -11.71 1.40
N GLY A 270 6.26 -10.75 1.34
CA GLY A 270 7.65 -10.97 0.93
C GLY A 270 8.61 -10.79 2.10
N GLY A 271 9.55 -11.73 2.28
CA GLY A 271 10.64 -11.59 3.24
C GLY A 271 11.67 -10.52 2.84
N GLY A 272 11.83 -10.27 1.53
CA GLY A 272 12.56 -9.13 0.98
C GLY A 272 11.62 -8.17 0.24
N GLY A 273 11.97 -7.80 -1.00
CA GLY A 273 11.23 -6.81 -1.78
C GLY A 273 9.89 -7.31 -2.32
N VAL A 274 8.89 -6.44 -2.31
CA VAL A 274 7.55 -6.71 -2.86
C VAL A 274 7.20 -5.65 -3.91
N SER A 275 6.80 -6.10 -5.09
CA SER A 275 6.29 -5.24 -6.18
C SER A 275 4.90 -5.71 -6.60
N LEU A 276 3.89 -4.86 -6.40
CA LEU A 276 2.51 -5.11 -6.80
C LEU A 276 2.11 -4.09 -7.86
N ASN A 277 1.85 -4.57 -9.07
CA ASN A 277 1.38 -3.76 -10.18
C ASN A 277 -0.03 -4.22 -10.59
N ALA A 278 -1.04 -3.41 -10.28
CA ALA A 278 -2.42 -3.60 -10.73
C ALA A 278 -2.76 -2.54 -11.77
N THR A 279 -2.94 -2.89 -13.05
CA THR A 279 -3.14 -1.86 -14.09
C THR A 279 -4.48 -1.14 -13.99
N ASP A 280 -5.43 -1.66 -13.22
CA ASP A 280 -6.71 -1.04 -12.90
C ASP A 280 -6.84 -0.86 -11.38
N ARG A 281 -7.22 -1.91 -10.64
CA ARG A 281 -7.62 -1.77 -9.23
C ARG A 281 -6.94 -2.77 -8.31
N LEU A 282 -6.47 -2.26 -7.17
CA LEU A 282 -6.04 -3.05 -6.02
C LEU A 282 -7.00 -2.82 -4.85
N GLN A 283 -7.58 -3.90 -4.33
CA GLN A 283 -8.34 -3.90 -3.09
C GLN A 283 -7.62 -4.74 -2.04
N ASN A 284 -7.41 -4.14 -0.87
CA ASN A 284 -6.79 -4.80 0.27
C ASN A 284 -7.74 -4.77 1.47
N ASP A 285 -8.29 -5.94 1.78
CA ASP A 285 -9.06 -6.24 2.98
C ASP A 285 -8.26 -7.06 4.01
N GLY A 286 -7.10 -7.59 3.58
CA GLY A 286 -6.19 -8.39 4.39
C GLY A 286 -4.86 -7.67 4.68
N LYS A 287 -3.75 -8.40 4.51
CA LYS A 287 -2.39 -7.96 4.80
C LYS A 287 -1.53 -7.99 3.54
N ILE A 288 -0.81 -6.90 3.31
CA ILE A 288 0.30 -6.79 2.35
C ILE A 288 1.54 -6.42 3.16
N LEU A 289 2.52 -7.33 3.22
CA LEU A 289 3.70 -7.21 4.07
C LEU A 289 4.98 -7.34 3.24
N SER A 290 5.93 -6.44 3.47
CA SER A 290 7.29 -6.53 2.93
C SER A 290 8.31 -6.44 4.05
N GLY A 291 9.29 -7.34 4.05
CA GLY A 291 10.44 -7.27 4.96
C GLY A 291 11.47 -6.21 4.56
N SER A 292 11.36 -5.64 3.35
CA SER A 292 12.22 -4.58 2.84
C SER A 292 11.38 -3.50 2.14
N ASN A 293 11.59 -3.27 0.85
CA ASN A 293 10.86 -2.28 0.07
C ASN A 293 9.52 -2.84 -0.41
N LEU A 294 8.47 -2.02 -0.39
CA LEU A 294 7.20 -2.30 -1.03
C LEU A 294 6.91 -1.20 -2.06
N THR A 295 6.74 -1.60 -3.32
CA THR A 295 6.23 -0.74 -4.38
C THR A 295 4.84 -1.22 -4.79
N LEU A 296 3.87 -0.31 -4.81
CA LEU A 296 2.50 -0.58 -5.24
C LEU A 296 2.10 0.46 -6.28
N THR A 297 1.75 -0.02 -7.47
CA THR A 297 1.26 0.82 -8.58
C THR A 297 -0.16 0.42 -8.97
N ALA A 298 -1.07 1.38 -9.07
CA ALA A 298 -2.46 1.15 -9.51
C ALA A 298 -3.18 2.40 -10.02
N GLN A 299 -4.29 2.24 -10.76
CA GLN A 299 -5.21 3.35 -11.00
C GLN A 299 -6.03 3.66 -9.75
N VAL A 300 -6.46 2.60 -9.06
CA VAL A 300 -7.23 2.72 -7.81
C VAL A 300 -6.67 1.79 -6.75
N LEU A 301 -6.37 2.33 -5.57
CA LEU A 301 -6.13 1.57 -4.35
C LEU A 301 -7.29 1.77 -3.38
N ALA A 302 -7.93 0.68 -2.99
CA ALA A 302 -8.86 0.64 -1.86
C ALA A 302 -8.25 -0.18 -0.72
N ASN A 303 -7.63 0.48 0.25
CA ASN A 303 -7.18 -0.14 1.49
C ASN A 303 -8.29 0.02 2.54
N THR A 304 -9.11 -1.00 2.72
CA THR A 304 -10.35 -0.92 3.53
C THR A 304 -10.04 -0.91 5.03
N GLY A 305 -11.04 -0.78 5.89
CA GLY A 305 -10.85 -0.65 7.34
C GLY A 305 -10.07 -1.80 8.00
N SER A 306 -10.14 -3.02 7.45
CA SER A 306 -9.35 -4.17 7.91
C SER A 306 -7.98 -4.29 7.22
N GLY A 307 -7.78 -3.54 6.13
CA GLY A 307 -6.59 -3.57 5.30
C GLY A 307 -5.35 -3.07 6.03
N LEU A 308 -4.28 -3.86 5.94
CA LEU A 308 -2.93 -3.51 6.38
C LEU A 308 -1.96 -3.56 5.19
N VAL A 309 -1.23 -2.47 5.00
CA VAL A 309 -0.05 -2.39 4.13
C VAL A 309 1.15 -2.03 5.00
N GLN A 310 2.20 -2.84 5.00
CA GLN A 310 3.37 -2.61 5.84
C GLN A 310 4.70 -2.95 5.13
N ALA A 311 5.69 -2.07 5.28
CA ALA A 311 7.04 -2.26 4.73
C ALA A 311 8.11 -1.53 5.55
N ALA A 312 9.38 -1.77 5.25
CA ALA A 312 10.47 -0.92 5.75
C ALA A 312 10.50 0.41 4.98
N THR A 313 10.52 0.33 3.66
CA THR A 313 10.44 1.48 2.75
C THR A 313 9.20 1.31 1.87
N LEU A 314 8.39 2.35 1.76
CA LEU A 314 7.13 2.28 1.02
C LEU A 314 7.08 3.29 -0.12
N LEU A 315 6.72 2.82 -1.31
CA LEU A 315 6.28 3.65 -2.43
C LEU A 315 4.86 3.23 -2.85
N LEU A 316 3.90 4.14 -2.68
CA LEU A 316 2.57 4.03 -3.28
C LEU A 316 2.47 5.05 -4.43
N ASP A 317 2.50 4.55 -5.66
CA ASP A 317 2.34 5.36 -6.88
C ASP A 317 0.98 5.02 -7.50
N VAL A 318 -0.07 5.68 -7.01
CA VAL A 318 -1.46 5.31 -7.28
C VAL A 318 -2.27 6.54 -7.65
N VAL A 319 -2.98 6.50 -8.78
CA VAL A 319 -3.75 7.64 -9.26
C VAL A 319 -4.83 8.07 -8.25
N ASN A 320 -5.63 7.12 -7.74
CA ASN A 320 -6.67 7.38 -6.74
C ASN A 320 -6.53 6.42 -5.54
N THR A 321 -6.28 6.97 -4.36
CA THR A 321 -6.14 6.19 -3.13
C THR A 321 -7.27 6.48 -2.16
N VAL A 322 -7.97 5.42 -1.75
CA VAL A 322 -8.88 5.41 -0.61
C VAL A 322 -8.26 4.58 0.50
N ASN A 323 -7.88 5.22 1.60
CA ASN A 323 -7.30 4.57 2.76
C ASN A 323 -8.23 4.67 3.97
N GLY A 324 -8.97 3.61 4.25
CA GLY A 324 -9.70 3.41 5.50
C GLY A 324 -8.95 2.54 6.53
N GLY A 325 -7.91 1.83 6.09
CA GLY A 325 -7.11 0.92 6.92
C GLY A 325 -5.82 1.53 7.46
N ARG A 326 -4.78 0.71 7.52
CA ARG A 326 -3.43 1.12 7.95
C ARG A 326 -2.42 0.94 6.83
N VAL A 327 -1.62 1.97 6.60
CA VAL A 327 -0.45 1.95 5.73
C VAL A 327 0.74 2.42 6.56
N LEU A 328 1.71 1.53 6.79
CA LEU A 328 2.78 1.72 7.76
C LEU A 328 4.15 1.47 7.10
N ALA A 329 5.03 2.45 7.16
CA ALA A 329 6.46 2.28 6.91
C ALA A 329 7.25 2.47 8.22
N THR A 330 8.24 1.61 8.47
CA THR A 330 9.16 1.83 9.60
C THR A 330 10.28 2.83 9.26
N GLY A 331 10.64 2.92 7.97
CA GLY A 331 11.49 3.95 7.38
C GLY A 331 10.64 4.97 6.59
N SER A 332 11.10 5.35 5.39
CA SER A 332 10.38 6.35 4.59
C SER A 332 9.14 5.79 3.89
N ALA A 333 8.11 6.61 3.77
CA ALA A 333 6.93 6.37 2.95
C ALA A 333 6.73 7.54 1.97
N ASP A 334 6.75 7.25 0.67
CA ASP A 334 6.34 8.17 -0.39
C ASP A 334 5.00 7.69 -0.96
N VAL A 335 3.96 8.50 -0.80
CA VAL A 335 2.63 8.22 -1.33
C VAL A 335 2.22 9.34 -2.27
N LYS A 336 1.98 9.00 -3.53
CA LYS A 336 1.78 9.99 -4.58
C LYS A 336 0.72 9.59 -5.60
N GLY A 337 0.09 10.61 -6.21
CA GLY A 337 -0.97 10.42 -7.20
C GLY A 337 -1.80 11.65 -7.50
N THR A 338 -3.06 11.43 -7.87
CA THR A 338 -4.02 12.49 -8.19
C THR A 338 -4.94 12.76 -7.01
N THR A 339 -5.66 11.75 -6.52
CA THR A 339 -6.60 11.92 -5.40
C THR A 339 -6.26 11.01 -4.21
N LEU A 340 -6.33 11.56 -3.00
CA LEU A 340 -6.21 10.82 -1.75
C LEU A 340 -7.40 11.12 -0.83
N ASN A 341 -8.12 10.08 -0.43
CA ASN A 341 -9.09 10.12 0.66
C ASN A 341 -8.58 9.26 1.82
N ASN A 342 -8.14 9.89 2.90
CA ASN A 342 -7.63 9.21 4.08
C ASN A 342 -8.61 9.30 5.26
N THR A 343 -9.22 8.18 5.61
CA THR A 343 -10.01 8.01 6.84
C THR A 343 -9.31 7.10 7.86
N GLY A 344 -8.26 6.38 7.43
CA GLY A 344 -7.42 5.50 8.24
C GLY A 344 -6.11 6.16 8.68
N THR A 345 -5.03 5.37 8.71
CA THR A 345 -3.68 5.82 9.08
C THR A 345 -2.70 5.66 7.93
N LEU A 346 -1.93 6.73 7.64
CA LEU A 346 -0.71 6.70 6.85
C LEU A 346 0.46 7.07 7.77
N GLN A 347 1.47 6.21 7.88
CA GLN A 347 2.62 6.42 8.77
C GLN A 347 3.94 6.09 8.07
N GLY A 348 4.95 6.92 8.31
CA GLY A 348 6.37 6.66 8.00
C GLY A 348 7.28 7.37 9.00
N ALA A 349 8.56 7.02 9.04
CA ALA A 349 9.57 7.84 9.70
C ALA A 349 9.63 9.21 9.01
N ASP A 350 9.98 9.20 7.73
CA ASP A 350 9.79 10.33 6.83
C ASP A 350 8.60 10.02 5.93
N LEU A 351 7.47 10.65 6.20
CA LEU A 351 6.26 10.52 5.40
C LEU A 351 6.15 11.68 4.43
N LEU A 352 6.21 11.40 3.13
CA LEU A 352 5.89 12.34 2.06
C LEU A 352 4.55 11.96 1.42
N VAL A 353 3.60 12.89 1.45
CA VAL A 353 2.31 12.77 0.79
C VAL A 353 2.25 13.78 -0.35
N ASN A 354 2.12 13.31 -1.59
CA ASN A 354 2.16 14.15 -2.78
C ASN A 354 0.98 13.84 -3.72
N TYR A 355 -0.16 14.49 -3.46
CA TYR A 355 -1.40 14.29 -4.21
C TYR A 355 -1.97 15.63 -4.66
N HIS A 356 -2.55 15.69 -5.86
CA HIS A 356 -3.16 16.93 -6.36
C HIS A 356 -4.34 17.37 -5.48
N THR A 357 -5.25 16.45 -5.16
CA THR A 357 -6.37 16.67 -4.23
C THR A 357 -6.31 15.69 -3.08
N PHE A 358 -6.46 16.21 -1.88
CA PHE A 358 -6.27 15.45 -0.65
C PHE A 358 -7.36 15.79 0.37
N SER A 359 -8.10 14.78 0.82
CA SER A 359 -9.02 14.87 1.95
C SER A 359 -8.55 13.97 3.08
N ASN A 360 -8.49 14.52 4.29
CA ASN A 360 -8.08 13.77 5.47
C ASN A 360 -9.10 13.91 6.60
N SER A 361 -9.58 12.77 7.06
CA SER A 361 -10.39 12.61 8.27
C SER A 361 -9.75 11.63 9.25
N GLY A 362 -8.66 10.97 8.85
CA GLY A 362 -7.84 10.07 9.66
C GLY A 362 -6.53 10.71 10.12
N THR A 363 -5.45 9.92 10.15
CA THR A 363 -4.13 10.34 10.65
C THR A 363 -3.05 10.19 9.57
N LEU A 364 -2.28 11.25 9.35
CA LEU A 364 -0.95 11.20 8.74
C LEU A 364 0.07 11.39 9.86
N LEU A 365 1.04 10.48 9.97
CA LEU A 365 2.05 10.52 11.02
C LEU A 365 3.46 10.33 10.45
N GLY A 366 4.27 11.39 10.54
CA GLY A 366 5.72 11.32 10.36
C GLY A 366 6.40 11.14 11.72
N THR A 367 7.04 10.01 11.99
CA THR A 367 7.75 9.82 13.28
C THR A 367 9.13 10.48 13.32
N SER A 368 9.57 11.07 12.21
CA SER A 368 10.77 11.92 12.09
C SER A 368 10.50 13.18 11.26
N GLY A 369 9.68 13.07 10.21
CA GLY A 369 9.28 14.21 9.38
C GLY A 369 7.98 13.96 8.62
N LEU A 370 7.21 15.02 8.38
CA LEU A 370 6.00 14.98 7.55
C LEU A 370 6.07 16.07 6.48
N GLY A 371 6.08 15.66 5.22
CA GLY A 371 5.89 16.53 4.07
C GLY A 371 4.55 16.27 3.41
N VAL A 372 3.76 17.31 3.18
CA VAL A 372 2.50 17.23 2.44
C VAL A 372 2.53 18.24 1.29
N LYS A 373 2.27 17.75 0.09
CA LYS A 373 2.26 18.53 -1.15
C LYS A 373 0.96 18.30 -1.92
N GLY A 374 0.41 19.37 -2.49
CA GLY A 374 -0.78 19.25 -3.33
C GLY A 374 -1.36 20.58 -3.81
N SER A 375 -2.37 20.52 -4.67
CA SER A 375 -3.13 21.71 -5.05
C SER A 375 -4.17 22.04 -3.98
N SER A 376 -4.99 21.08 -3.59
CA SER A 376 -6.10 21.31 -2.65
C SER A 376 -6.10 20.31 -1.52
N LEU A 377 -5.98 20.80 -0.29
CA LEU A 377 -6.06 20.01 0.93
C LEU A 377 -7.27 20.39 1.79
N LEU A 378 -8.21 19.46 1.88
CA LEU A 378 -9.31 19.48 2.84
C LEU A 378 -8.94 18.67 4.09
N GLN A 379 -8.53 19.36 5.14
CA GLN A 379 -8.42 18.75 6.46
C GLN A 379 -9.79 18.82 7.16
N ASN A 380 -10.32 17.68 7.56
CA ASN A 380 -11.62 17.59 8.25
C ASN A 380 -11.46 17.70 9.77
N GLY A 381 -12.56 17.89 10.49
CA GLY A 381 -12.55 18.12 11.95
C GLY A 381 -11.91 17.00 12.77
N THR A 382 -11.94 15.75 12.30
CA THR A 382 -11.28 14.59 12.95
C THR A 382 -9.87 14.34 12.43
N GLY A 383 -9.47 15.04 11.37
CA GLY A 383 -8.21 14.84 10.68
C GLY A 383 -7.01 15.30 11.50
N ARG A 384 -5.92 14.53 11.40
CA ARG A 384 -4.66 14.79 12.10
C ARG A 384 -3.49 14.73 11.13
N LEU A 385 -2.69 15.80 11.08
CA LEU A 385 -1.35 15.82 10.48
C LEU A 385 -0.34 15.95 11.61
N TYR A 386 0.38 14.88 11.91
CA TYR A 386 1.32 14.84 13.03
C TYR A 386 2.75 14.58 12.57
N SER A 387 3.69 15.30 13.18
CA SER A 387 5.12 15.03 13.05
C SER A 387 5.82 15.03 14.40
N ALA A 388 6.67 14.03 14.64
CA ALA A 388 7.60 14.02 15.76
C ALA A 388 8.93 14.74 15.47
N GLY A 389 9.05 15.34 14.28
CA GLY A 389 10.08 16.33 13.94
C GLY A 389 9.44 17.52 13.24
N ASN A 390 9.85 17.82 12.02
CA ASN A 390 9.32 18.96 11.27
C ASN A 390 8.11 18.56 10.41
N LEU A 391 7.20 19.52 10.22
CA LEU A 391 6.05 19.40 9.32
C LEU A 391 6.10 20.51 8.27
N LEU A 392 6.14 20.12 7.00
CA LEU A 392 5.98 21.02 5.85
C LEU A 392 4.66 20.73 5.15
N LEU A 393 3.80 21.73 5.06
CA LEU A 393 2.64 21.75 4.18
C LEU A 393 2.89 22.76 3.06
N ASP A 394 3.03 22.26 1.84
CA ASP A 394 3.23 23.03 0.61
C ASP A 394 2.02 22.80 -0.30
N ALA A 395 0.99 23.63 -0.14
CA ALA A 395 -0.29 23.46 -0.81
C ALA A 395 -0.82 24.77 -1.39
N GLN A 396 -1.56 24.73 -2.50
CA GLN A 396 -2.17 25.96 -3.02
C GLN A 396 -3.32 26.41 -2.10
N ASP A 397 -4.24 25.48 -1.82
CA ASP A 397 -5.40 25.66 -0.95
C ASP A 397 -5.31 24.74 0.26
N PHE A 398 -5.55 25.31 1.45
CA PHE A 398 -5.64 24.55 2.70
C PHE A 398 -6.76 25.09 3.59
N SER A 399 -7.71 24.23 3.94
CA SER A 399 -8.69 24.52 5.00
C SER A 399 -8.27 23.84 6.30
N GLY A 400 -7.93 24.62 7.32
CA GLY A 400 -7.39 24.12 8.59
C GLY A 400 -8.46 23.76 9.61
N GLN A 401 -9.18 22.66 9.40
CA GLN A 401 -9.92 22.01 10.50
C GLN A 401 -9.03 21.00 11.22
N GLY A 402 -9.50 20.40 12.32
CA GLY A 402 -8.79 19.32 12.99
C GLY A 402 -7.44 19.77 13.56
N GLN A 403 -6.40 18.95 13.38
CA GLN A 403 -5.10 19.17 14.02
C GLN A 403 -3.95 19.09 13.01
N VAL A 404 -3.05 20.08 13.06
CA VAL A 404 -1.73 20.09 12.41
C VAL A 404 -0.71 20.39 13.49
N VAL A 405 0.06 19.37 13.89
CA VAL A 405 0.92 19.46 15.07
C VAL A 405 2.28 18.85 14.77
N ALA A 406 3.34 19.57 15.12
CA ALA A 406 4.70 19.05 15.11
C ALA A 406 5.44 19.38 16.41
N THR A 407 6.31 18.48 16.86
CA THR A 407 7.22 18.77 18.00
C THR A 407 8.38 19.68 17.58
N GLY A 408 8.71 19.73 16.28
CA GLY A 408 9.65 20.66 15.67
C GLY A 408 8.95 21.89 15.09
N ASP A 409 9.41 22.30 13.91
CA ASP A 409 8.81 23.41 13.17
C ASP A 409 7.59 22.96 12.38
N VAL A 410 6.61 23.86 12.27
CA VAL A 410 5.48 23.73 11.34
C VAL A 410 5.59 24.85 10.31
N THR A 411 5.69 24.50 9.03
CA THR A 411 5.72 25.47 7.93
C THR A 411 4.55 25.22 6.97
N LEU A 412 3.69 26.22 6.82
CA LEU A 412 2.62 26.25 5.82
C LEU A 412 2.97 27.28 4.74
N LYS A 413 3.09 26.83 3.50
CA LYS A 413 3.25 27.68 2.32
C LYS A 413 1.99 27.57 1.49
N LEU A 414 1.24 28.67 1.43
CA LEU A 414 -0.09 28.73 0.82
C LEU A 414 -0.12 29.78 -0.28
N ILE A 415 -0.85 29.49 -1.34
CA ILE A 415 -1.17 30.49 -2.38
C ILE A 415 -2.47 31.17 -2.02
N ALA A 416 -3.53 30.40 -1.79
CA ALA A 416 -4.83 30.92 -1.44
C ALA A 416 -4.94 31.30 0.04
N ALA A 417 -6.11 31.82 0.40
CA ALA A 417 -6.41 32.25 1.75
C ALA A 417 -6.42 31.06 2.72
N LEU A 418 -5.93 31.30 3.94
CA LEU A 418 -6.04 30.34 5.04
C LEU A 418 -7.28 30.67 5.88
N THR A 419 -8.14 29.68 6.08
CA THR A 419 -9.13 29.70 7.17
C THR A 419 -8.82 28.56 8.12
N ASN A 420 -8.42 28.90 9.35
CA ASN A 420 -8.13 27.93 10.41
C ASN A 420 -9.26 27.96 11.45
N HIS A 421 -9.96 26.85 11.66
CA HIS A 421 -10.81 26.64 12.85
C HIS A 421 -10.30 25.52 13.76
N GLY A 422 -9.22 24.84 13.37
CA GLY A 422 -8.58 23.78 14.13
C GLY A 422 -7.41 24.26 14.99
N THR A 423 -6.47 23.36 15.22
CA THR A 423 -5.21 23.63 15.91
C THR A 423 -4.05 23.56 14.92
N LEU A 424 -3.27 24.64 14.83
CA LEU A 424 -1.94 24.66 14.23
C LEU A 424 -0.92 24.86 15.34
N ALA A 425 -0.09 23.85 15.62
CA ALA A 425 0.85 23.90 16.73
C ALA A 425 2.25 23.40 16.35
N ALA A 426 3.27 24.20 16.67
CA ALA A 426 4.67 23.82 16.57
C ALA A 426 5.29 23.77 17.97
N GLY A 427 6.19 22.82 18.21
CA GLY A 427 7.03 22.84 19.41
C GLY A 427 8.14 23.89 19.31
N LYS A 428 8.49 24.32 18.08
CA LYS A 428 9.42 25.40 17.79
C LYS A 428 8.69 26.54 17.06
N THR A 429 9.01 26.80 15.79
CA THR A 429 8.40 27.91 15.05
C THR A 429 7.17 27.44 14.29
N LEU A 430 6.06 28.16 14.47
CA LEU A 430 4.92 28.10 13.56
C LEU A 430 5.09 29.18 12.49
N SER A 431 5.41 28.76 11.26
CA SER A 431 5.50 29.64 10.10
C SER A 431 4.33 29.42 9.15
N VAL A 432 3.58 30.47 8.87
CA VAL A 432 2.45 30.44 7.93
C VAL A 432 2.59 31.61 6.98
N THR A 433 2.73 31.31 5.68
CA THR A 433 2.74 32.33 4.63
C THR A 433 1.62 32.04 3.64
N SER A 434 0.76 33.04 3.40
CA SER A 434 -0.27 33.02 2.36
C SER A 434 -0.11 34.25 1.46
N GLN A 435 -0.30 34.08 0.15
CA GLN A 435 -0.35 35.23 -0.77
C GLN A 435 -1.66 36.03 -0.65
N ASN A 436 -2.67 35.49 0.03
CA ASN A 436 -3.97 36.12 0.25
C ASN A 436 -4.19 36.39 1.75
N ALA A 437 -5.45 36.41 2.19
CA ALA A 437 -5.83 36.61 3.58
C ALA A 437 -5.53 35.39 4.48
N ILE A 438 -5.31 35.64 5.76
CA ILE A 438 -5.26 34.62 6.81
C ILE A 438 -6.36 34.94 7.82
N THR A 439 -7.24 33.99 8.09
CA THR A 439 -8.26 34.06 9.14
C THR A 439 -8.04 32.94 10.15
N ASN A 440 -7.70 33.30 11.38
CA ASN A 440 -7.61 32.38 12.51
C ASN A 440 -8.89 32.47 13.36
N GLY A 441 -9.70 31.43 13.36
CA GLY A 441 -10.81 31.23 14.30
C GLY A 441 -10.56 30.11 15.31
N GLY A 442 -9.41 29.43 15.25
CA GLY A 442 -9.03 28.33 16.12
C GLY A 442 -7.83 28.67 17.01
N VAL A 443 -6.90 27.71 17.13
CA VAL A 443 -5.66 27.87 17.90
C VAL A 443 -4.48 27.87 16.95
N MET A 444 -3.59 28.84 17.13
CA MET A 444 -2.24 28.85 16.57
C MET A 444 -1.25 28.94 17.73
N GLN A 445 -0.28 28.03 17.79
CA GLN A 445 0.70 27.93 18.87
C GLN A 445 2.11 27.63 18.34
N GLY A 446 3.12 28.26 18.95
CA GLY A 446 4.54 28.00 18.70
C GLY A 446 5.39 28.51 19.86
N ASP A 447 6.65 28.13 19.96
CA ASP A 447 7.61 28.90 20.75
C ASP A 447 7.85 30.28 20.11
N ALA A 448 7.89 30.31 18.78
CA ALA A 448 7.87 31.52 17.95
C ALA A 448 6.77 31.42 16.86
N MET A 449 6.28 32.57 16.39
CA MET A 449 5.36 32.65 15.25
C MET A 449 5.88 33.57 14.16
N VAL A 450 5.79 33.11 12.90
CA VAL A 450 6.09 33.94 11.72
C VAL A 450 4.89 33.82 10.78
N LEU A 451 3.96 34.77 10.89
CA LEU A 451 2.71 34.74 10.14
C LEU A 451 2.67 35.89 9.12
N GLY A 452 2.55 35.55 7.84
CA GLY A 452 2.57 36.49 6.72
C GLY A 452 1.36 36.33 5.81
N ALA A 453 0.56 37.39 5.65
CA ALA A 453 -0.54 37.48 4.70
C ALA A 453 -0.24 38.52 3.61
N GLY A 454 -0.60 38.21 2.36
CA GLY A 454 -0.57 39.20 1.28
C GLY A 454 -1.65 40.26 1.45
N GLU A 455 -2.81 39.86 1.98
CA GLU A 455 -3.98 40.71 2.22
C GLU A 455 -4.20 40.93 3.74
N ALA A 456 -5.44 40.79 4.23
CA ALA A 456 -5.76 40.94 5.64
C ALA A 456 -5.36 39.70 6.46
N PHE A 457 -4.82 39.93 7.65
CA PHE A 457 -4.69 38.91 8.68
C PHE A 457 -5.71 39.21 9.78
N THR A 458 -6.64 38.28 10.01
CA THR A 458 -7.74 38.39 10.95
C THR A 458 -7.62 37.32 12.02
N ASN A 459 -7.51 37.74 13.28
CA ASN A 459 -7.53 36.84 14.43
C ASN A 459 -8.85 36.99 15.20
N ASN A 460 -9.61 35.90 15.21
CA ASN A 460 -10.82 35.69 16.01
C ASN A 460 -10.63 34.56 17.03
N GLY A 461 -9.43 33.97 17.11
CA GLY A 461 -9.10 32.83 17.96
C GLY A 461 -7.90 33.10 18.85
N THR A 462 -7.17 32.05 19.23
CA THR A 462 -6.02 32.14 20.13
C THR A 462 -4.72 32.11 19.35
N LEU A 463 -3.85 33.08 19.62
CA LEU A 463 -2.44 33.10 19.22
C LEU A 463 -1.59 33.05 20.49
N THR A 464 -0.87 31.95 20.72
CA THR A 464 0.01 31.79 21.88
C THR A 464 1.43 31.47 21.46
N ALA A 465 2.34 32.42 21.66
CA ALA A 465 3.77 32.25 21.47
C ALA A 465 4.50 32.03 22.80
N GLY A 466 5.52 31.16 22.78
CA GLY A 466 6.44 30.94 23.88
C GLY A 466 7.45 32.07 24.04
N LYS A 467 8.70 31.74 24.32
CA LYS A 467 9.77 32.74 24.56
C LYS A 467 10.42 33.26 23.28
N GLY A 468 10.14 32.61 22.15
CA GLY A 468 10.63 33.01 20.85
C GLY A 468 9.99 34.29 20.34
N ASN A 469 10.74 35.04 19.54
CA ASN A 469 10.26 36.28 18.94
C ASN A 469 9.23 35.98 17.85
N SER A 470 8.14 36.73 17.85
CA SER A 470 7.02 36.53 16.93
C SER A 470 6.79 37.72 16.03
N VAL A 471 6.54 37.45 14.75
CA VAL A 471 6.34 38.46 13.71
C VAL A 471 5.04 38.16 12.96
N PHE A 472 4.19 39.18 12.87
CA PHE A 472 2.92 39.15 12.15
C PHE A 472 2.96 40.23 11.10
N SER A 473 2.80 39.88 9.81
CA SER A 473 2.91 40.81 8.70
C SER A 473 1.73 40.67 7.74
N ALA A 474 1.07 41.77 7.40
CA ALA A 474 -0.09 41.76 6.52
C ALA A 474 -0.28 43.09 5.79
N GLN A 475 -1.21 43.14 4.83
CA GLN A 475 -1.72 44.42 4.32
C GLN A 475 -2.47 45.18 5.42
N ARG A 476 -3.34 44.47 6.16
CA ARG A 476 -4.07 44.97 7.34
C ARG A 476 -4.10 43.91 8.41
N LEU A 477 -4.02 44.31 9.68
CA LEU A 477 -4.11 43.40 10.83
C LEU A 477 -5.39 43.69 11.61
N PHE A 478 -6.22 42.67 11.81
CA PHE A 478 -7.43 42.70 12.62
C PHE A 478 -7.29 41.72 13.79
N LEU A 479 -7.04 42.23 14.99
CA LEU A 479 -7.02 41.44 16.23
C LEU A 479 -8.36 41.66 16.95
N ASN A 480 -9.38 40.89 16.56
CA ASN A 480 -10.77 41.15 16.93
C ASN A 480 -11.09 40.72 18.37
N ALA A 481 -12.20 41.23 18.91
CA ALA A 481 -12.63 40.99 20.29
C ALA A 481 -12.73 39.52 20.72
N PRO A 482 -13.18 38.56 19.89
CA PRO A 482 -13.18 37.14 20.25
C PRO A 482 -11.77 36.54 20.35
N GLY A 483 -10.77 37.17 19.74
CA GLY A 483 -9.41 36.68 19.67
C GLY A 483 -8.49 37.21 20.76
N SER A 484 -7.36 36.54 20.94
CA SER A 484 -6.25 37.01 21.77
C SER A 484 -4.88 36.74 21.12
N LEU A 485 -3.93 37.60 21.41
CA LEU A 485 -2.49 37.40 21.16
C LEU A 485 -1.73 37.47 22.48
N GLN A 486 -1.01 36.40 22.80
CA GLN A 486 -0.18 36.25 24.00
C GLN A 486 1.22 35.79 23.60
N GLY A 487 2.23 36.62 23.83
CA GLY A 487 3.63 36.27 23.64
C GLY A 487 4.42 36.18 24.94
N GLY A 488 5.36 35.24 25.04
CA GLY A 488 6.40 35.26 26.08
C GLY A 488 7.65 36.05 25.64
N GLY A 489 7.99 36.03 24.35
CA GLY A 489 9.10 36.77 23.73
C GLY A 489 8.68 38.08 23.08
N ASP A 490 9.58 38.74 22.34
CA ASP A 490 9.23 39.99 21.66
C ASP A 490 8.19 39.76 20.55
N VAL A 491 7.26 40.70 20.36
CA VAL A 491 6.23 40.64 19.33
C VAL A 491 6.34 41.84 18.40
N SER A 492 6.35 41.59 17.10
CA SER A 492 6.29 42.63 16.06
C SER A 492 5.04 42.47 15.20
N LEU A 493 4.23 43.52 15.13
CA LEU A 493 3.06 43.62 14.25
C LEU A 493 3.38 44.59 13.11
N ASN A 494 3.36 44.14 11.87
CA ASN A 494 3.72 44.92 10.70
C ASN A 494 2.54 45.01 9.73
N SER A 495 1.98 46.21 9.56
CA SER A 495 0.88 46.48 8.62
C SER A 495 1.28 47.48 7.56
N ARG A 496 0.97 47.17 6.29
CA ARG A 496 1.11 48.09 5.15
C ARG A 496 -0.04 49.11 5.04
N SER A 497 -1.04 49.01 5.92
CA SER A 497 -2.18 49.93 6.05
C SER A 497 -2.50 50.06 7.53
N ASP A 498 -3.68 49.63 7.98
CA ASP A 498 -4.15 49.82 9.35
C ASP A 498 -3.91 48.60 10.24
N ILE A 499 -3.87 48.83 11.55
CA ILE A 499 -4.03 47.79 12.57
C ILE A 499 -5.25 48.13 13.40
N THR A 500 -6.17 47.17 13.56
CA THR A 500 -7.31 47.28 14.47
C THR A 500 -7.16 46.26 15.59
N ILE A 501 -7.21 46.73 16.83
CA ILE A 501 -7.11 45.91 18.04
C ILE A 501 -8.39 46.10 18.84
N SER A 502 -9.17 45.04 18.92
CA SER A 502 -10.39 44.96 19.73
C SER A 502 -10.39 43.75 20.67
N GLY A 503 -9.39 42.85 20.56
CA GLY A 503 -9.11 41.77 21.51
C GLY A 503 -7.79 41.98 22.26
N PHE A 504 -7.55 41.18 23.30
CA PHE A 504 -6.33 41.27 24.10
C PHE A 504 -5.09 41.04 23.23
N THR A 505 -4.14 41.97 23.28
CA THR A 505 -2.86 41.89 22.57
C THR A 505 -1.73 42.18 23.53
N GLY A 506 -1.05 41.13 24.00
CA GLY A 506 -0.06 41.24 25.05
C GLY A 506 1.18 40.39 24.83
N THR A 507 2.30 40.86 25.35
CA THR A 507 3.50 40.04 25.52
C THR A 507 4.23 40.34 26.83
N ALA A 508 4.92 39.35 27.40
CA ALA A 508 5.88 39.56 28.49
C ALA A 508 7.16 40.29 28.02
N GLY A 509 7.49 40.21 26.72
CA GLY A 509 8.61 40.92 26.10
C GLY A 509 8.27 42.34 25.67
N SER A 510 8.95 42.82 24.64
CA SER A 510 8.67 44.09 23.98
C SER A 510 7.65 43.91 22.87
N LEU A 511 6.77 44.90 22.67
CA LEU A 511 5.81 44.92 21.58
C LEU A 511 6.13 46.09 20.65
N THR A 512 6.30 45.80 19.36
CA THR A 512 6.49 46.82 18.32
C THR A 512 5.36 46.72 17.30
N MET A 513 4.68 47.83 17.03
CA MET A 513 3.67 47.93 15.98
C MET A 513 4.18 48.91 14.93
N ASN A 514 4.41 48.42 13.71
CA ASN A 514 4.72 49.21 12.53
C ASN A 514 3.46 49.30 11.67
N VAL A 515 2.87 50.49 11.58
CA VAL A 515 1.57 50.74 10.96
C VAL A 515 1.70 51.88 9.96
N ALA A 516 1.47 51.60 8.68
CA ALA A 516 1.58 52.66 7.67
C ALA A 516 0.45 53.70 7.79
N GLY A 517 -0.74 53.27 8.22
CA GLY A 517 -1.94 54.09 8.37
C GLY A 517 -2.30 54.35 9.83
N THR A 518 -3.49 53.89 10.22
CA THR A 518 -4.06 54.10 11.54
C THR A 518 -3.93 52.86 12.42
N LEU A 519 -3.49 53.06 13.66
CA LEU A 519 -3.64 52.09 14.74
C LEU A 519 -4.92 52.45 15.51
N LEU A 520 -5.96 51.63 15.35
CA LEU A 520 -7.22 51.75 16.09
C LEU A 520 -7.21 50.74 17.24
N ASN A 521 -7.25 51.23 18.48
CA ASN A 521 -7.32 50.41 19.68
C ASN A 521 -8.63 50.65 20.42
N SER A 522 -9.29 49.55 20.79
CA SER A 522 -10.45 49.54 21.67
C SER A 522 -10.35 48.44 22.75
N ALA A 523 -9.15 47.91 22.99
CA ALA A 523 -8.89 46.83 23.94
C ALA A 523 -7.56 47.06 24.67
N LEU A 524 -7.06 46.03 25.36
CA LEU A 524 -5.78 46.08 26.06
C LEU A 524 -4.62 45.72 25.11
N ILE A 525 -3.72 46.68 24.93
CA ILE A 525 -2.38 46.51 24.37
C ILE A 525 -1.39 46.49 25.53
N TYR A 526 -0.65 45.40 25.68
CA TYR A 526 0.29 45.21 26.78
C TYR A 526 1.68 44.78 26.29
N ALA A 527 2.72 45.41 26.84
CA ALA A 527 4.09 44.93 26.75
C ALA A 527 4.71 44.89 28.15
N GLY A 528 5.21 43.73 28.58
CA GLY A 528 5.90 43.59 29.86
C GLY A 528 7.22 44.37 29.92
N ASN A 529 7.82 44.67 28.75
CA ASN A 529 8.99 45.52 28.62
C ASN A 529 8.65 46.83 27.89
N ASN A 530 9.20 47.04 26.69
CA ASN A 530 9.05 48.26 25.92
C ASN A 530 7.89 48.15 24.93
N LEU A 531 7.11 49.22 24.79
CA LEU A 531 6.05 49.33 23.78
C LEU A 531 6.42 50.40 22.75
N LYS A 532 6.41 50.04 21.48
CA LYS A 532 6.71 50.96 20.36
C LYS A 532 5.54 50.97 19.40
N LEU A 533 4.86 52.10 19.31
CA LEU A 533 3.73 52.33 18.40
C LEU A 533 4.20 53.29 17.29
N PHE A 534 4.63 52.70 16.17
CA PHE A 534 5.05 53.41 14.98
C PHE A 534 3.89 53.47 13.98
N THR A 535 3.09 54.54 13.99
CA THR A 535 1.80 54.60 13.24
C THR A 535 1.46 55.99 12.72
N ASP A 536 1.10 56.26 11.46
CA ASP A 536 0.77 57.66 11.06
C ASP A 536 -0.31 58.34 11.93
N ARG A 537 -1.32 57.57 12.34
CA ARG A 537 -2.40 58.00 13.25
C ARG A 537 -2.60 56.97 14.36
N LEU A 538 -2.79 57.41 15.61
CA LEU A 538 -3.20 56.54 16.72
C LEU A 538 -4.57 56.96 17.24
N HIS A 539 -5.55 56.06 17.19
CA HIS A 539 -6.88 56.24 17.78
C HIS A 539 -7.08 55.23 18.91
N ASN A 540 -7.05 55.68 20.15
CA ASN A 540 -7.37 54.88 21.32
C ASN A 540 -8.78 55.23 21.80
N GLN A 541 -9.73 54.32 21.62
CA GLN A 541 -11.16 54.50 21.92
C GLN A 541 -11.58 53.52 23.01
N HIS A 542 -11.63 53.98 24.26
CA HIS A 542 -11.90 53.14 25.44
C HIS A 542 -10.92 51.98 25.68
N GLY A 543 -9.82 51.91 24.93
CA GLY A 543 -8.78 50.91 25.09
C GLY A 543 -7.70 51.32 26.10
N ASP A 544 -6.94 50.34 26.55
CA ASP A 544 -5.79 50.53 27.45
C ASP A 544 -4.50 50.21 26.71
N ILE A 545 -3.53 51.12 26.78
CA ILE A 545 -2.19 50.96 26.23
C ILE A 545 -1.21 51.00 27.40
N LEU A 546 -0.62 49.86 27.73
CA LEU A 546 0.23 49.70 28.90
C LEU A 546 1.61 49.13 28.52
N ALA A 547 2.66 49.86 28.89
CA ALA A 547 4.05 49.41 28.82
C ALA A 547 4.62 49.19 30.23
N GLY A 548 5.28 48.05 30.46
CA GLY A 548 5.96 47.77 31.72
C GLY A 548 7.16 48.70 31.95
N ASN A 549 7.88 49.04 30.88
CA ASN A 549 8.99 49.98 30.90
C ASN A 549 8.64 51.27 30.14
N SER A 550 9.23 51.51 28.97
CA SER A 550 9.05 52.76 28.21
C SER A 550 8.11 52.59 27.02
N LEU A 551 7.41 53.66 26.66
CA LEU A 551 6.48 53.75 25.54
C LEU A 551 6.94 54.81 24.54
N TRP A 552 6.97 54.46 23.26
CA TRP A 552 7.14 55.41 22.15
C TRP A 552 5.90 55.45 21.28
N VAL A 553 5.35 56.64 21.06
CA VAL A 553 4.30 56.91 20.07
C VAL A 553 4.84 57.96 19.10
N GLN A 554 5.25 57.49 17.93
CA GLN A 554 5.92 58.28 16.87
C GLN A 554 5.64 57.66 15.50
N LYS A 555 5.99 58.31 14.40
CA LYS A 555 5.62 57.84 13.04
C LYS A 555 6.44 56.63 12.60
N ASP A 556 7.71 56.65 12.95
CA ASP A 556 8.70 55.68 12.51
C ASP A 556 9.84 55.58 13.54
N ALA A 557 10.73 54.61 13.37
CA ALA A 557 11.86 54.41 14.28
C ALA A 557 12.88 55.56 14.31
N SER A 558 12.86 56.48 13.31
CA SER A 558 13.76 57.64 13.25
C SER A 558 13.29 58.82 14.11
N GLY A 559 12.08 58.74 14.67
CA GLY A 559 11.52 59.81 15.50
C GLY A 559 10.72 60.84 14.71
N GLY A 560 10.22 60.49 13.53
CA GLY A 560 9.24 61.29 12.80
C GLY A 560 7.97 61.50 13.63
N ALA A 561 7.34 62.68 13.51
CA ALA A 561 6.09 62.96 14.20
C ALA A 561 4.89 62.34 13.47
N ASN A 562 3.97 61.75 14.22
CA ASN A 562 2.67 61.31 13.71
C ASN A 562 1.82 62.48 13.24
N THR A 563 0.83 62.23 12.38
CA THR A 563 -0.18 63.22 12.02
C THR A 563 -1.04 63.56 13.24
N GLU A 564 -1.54 62.54 13.95
CA GLU A 564 -2.38 62.74 15.12
C GLU A 564 -2.41 61.55 16.08
N ILE A 565 -2.70 61.87 17.33
CA ILE A 565 -3.05 60.93 18.39
C ILE A 565 -4.39 61.39 18.98
N ILE A 566 -5.38 60.53 18.95
CA ILE A 566 -6.69 60.74 19.60
C ILE A 566 -6.84 59.68 20.68
N ASN A 567 -6.86 60.10 21.94
CA ASN A 567 -7.22 59.28 23.07
C ASN A 567 -8.59 59.71 23.58
N ASN A 568 -9.58 58.85 23.42
CA ASN A 568 -10.97 59.10 23.79
C ASN A 568 -11.41 58.07 24.83
N SER A 569 -11.51 58.51 26.09
CA SER A 569 -11.90 57.67 27.23
C SER A 569 -11.06 56.38 27.42
N GLY A 570 -9.83 56.34 26.90
CA GLY A 570 -8.88 55.23 27.10
C GLY A 570 -7.66 55.64 27.93
N ASN A 571 -6.82 54.67 28.29
CA ASN A 571 -5.57 54.91 29.03
C ASN A 571 -4.34 54.70 28.16
N ILE A 572 -3.31 55.52 28.38
CA ILE A 572 -1.97 55.37 27.80
C ILE A 572 -0.97 55.55 28.94
N GLU A 573 -0.30 54.48 29.35
CA GLU A 573 0.50 54.47 30.56
C GLU A 573 1.78 53.61 30.47
N THR A 574 2.74 53.95 31.33
CA THR A 574 3.94 53.18 31.61
C THR A 574 3.99 52.85 33.11
N HIS A 575 4.52 51.68 33.48
CA HIS A 575 4.72 51.34 34.90
C HIS A 575 6.01 51.92 35.47
N GLN A 576 7.12 51.92 34.71
CA GLN A 576 8.45 52.32 35.23
C GLN A 576 9.16 53.37 34.39
N GLY A 577 8.95 53.38 33.07
CA GLY A 577 9.73 54.19 32.13
C GLY A 577 8.97 55.39 31.56
N ASP A 578 9.61 56.05 30.59
CA ASP A 578 9.09 57.28 29.99
C ASP A 578 8.04 56.99 28.91
N ILE A 579 7.12 57.95 28.73
CA ILE A 579 6.25 58.03 27.56
C ILE A 579 6.82 59.11 26.63
N VAL A 580 7.28 58.70 25.45
CA VAL A 580 7.77 59.59 24.40
C VAL A 580 6.70 59.72 23.32
N VAL A 581 6.13 60.92 23.17
CA VAL A 581 5.14 61.23 22.16
C VAL A 581 5.69 62.25 21.17
N ARG A 582 5.62 61.92 19.87
CA ARG A 582 5.97 62.84 18.78
C ARG A 582 4.80 62.92 17.81
N THR A 583 4.00 63.98 17.91
CA THR A 583 2.78 64.13 17.10
C THR A 583 2.56 65.57 16.66
N GLY A 584 1.95 65.75 15.49
CA GLY A 584 1.45 67.04 15.01
C GLY A 584 0.18 67.49 15.73
N HIS A 585 -0.60 66.55 16.27
CA HIS A 585 -1.82 66.82 17.02
C HIS A 585 -2.08 65.76 18.10
N LEU A 586 -2.38 66.20 19.32
CA LEU A 586 -2.78 65.34 20.42
C LEU A 586 -4.14 65.81 20.96
N LEU A 587 -5.15 64.96 20.82
CA LEU A 587 -6.45 65.13 21.45
C LEU A 587 -6.62 64.07 22.52
N ASN A 588 -6.63 64.49 23.78
CA ASN A 588 -6.97 63.62 24.90
C ASN A 588 -8.29 64.10 25.51
N GLN A 589 -9.33 63.28 25.42
CA GLN A 589 -10.69 63.65 25.82
C GLN A 589 -11.40 62.48 26.50
N ARG A 590 -12.48 62.81 27.22
CA ARG A 590 -13.38 61.85 27.86
C ARG A 590 -14.79 62.03 27.32
N GLU A 591 -15.34 60.98 26.73
CA GLU A 591 -16.75 60.92 26.34
C GLU A 591 -17.68 61.12 27.56
N GLY A 592 -18.78 61.86 27.34
CA GLY A 592 -19.78 62.13 28.37
C GLY A 592 -19.34 63.14 29.45
N PHE A 593 -18.32 63.96 29.19
CA PHE A 593 -17.97 65.06 30.09
C PHE A 593 -18.99 66.21 29.97
N SER A 594 -19.84 66.37 30.98
CA SER A 594 -20.62 67.60 31.20
C SER A 594 -19.90 68.44 32.26
N ALA A 595 -19.39 69.60 31.88
CA ALA A 595 -18.86 70.58 32.82
C ALA A 595 -19.87 71.72 33.01
N THR A 596 -20.36 71.88 34.23
CA THR A 596 -21.08 73.09 34.65
C THR A 596 -20.05 74.14 35.04
N THR A 597 -19.97 75.25 34.30
CA THR A 597 -19.09 76.38 34.65
C THR A 597 -19.88 77.34 35.54
N THR A 598 -19.51 77.47 36.81
CA THR A 598 -20.08 78.47 37.74
C THR A 598 -19.08 79.58 38.03
N THR A 599 -19.34 80.78 37.50
CA THR A 599 -18.57 81.99 37.82
C THR A 599 -19.11 82.59 39.12
N ARG A 600 -18.33 82.59 40.20
CA ARG A 600 -18.61 83.40 41.41
C ARG A 600 -17.71 84.62 41.42
N THR A 601 -18.30 85.80 41.19
CA THR A 601 -17.69 87.09 41.50
C THR A 601 -17.84 87.34 43.00
N ASN A 602 -16.74 87.35 43.75
CA ASN A 602 -16.75 87.84 45.14
C ASN A 602 -16.80 89.37 45.11
N PRO A 603 -17.81 90.03 45.70
CA PRO A 603 -17.71 91.47 45.97
C PRO A 603 -16.62 91.73 47.01
N SER A 604 -15.84 92.77 46.74
CA SER A 604 -14.73 93.30 47.53
C SER A 604 -15.11 93.54 49.00
N SER A 605 -14.17 93.23 49.90
CA SER A 605 -14.14 93.76 51.26
C SER A 605 -14.34 95.27 51.28
N ILE A 606 -15.30 95.77 52.07
CA ILE A 606 -15.09 96.46 53.36
C ILE A 606 -16.21 96.02 54.29
#